data_AF-A0A9D6EG79-F1
#
_entry.id   AF-A0A9D6EG79-F1
#
_cell.length_a   1.000
_cell.length_b   1.000
_cell.length_c   1.000
_cell.angle_alpha   90.00
_cell.angle_beta   90.00
_cell.angle_gamma   90.00
#
_symmetry.space_group_name_H-M   'P 1'
#
loop_
_entity.id
_entity.type
_entity.pdbx_description
1 polymer ?
#
loop_
_entity_poly.entity_id
_entity_poly.type
_entity_poly.pdbx_seq_one_letter_code
_entity_poly.pdbx_strand_id
1 'polypeptide(L)'
;MIGLGCWRVRRRLGAYRDRELSPGRQARVEAHLAVCAGCQAELRGLERLARWLPASVPEPPEAFWQAFWPDVRARLEPAPAPAWWERLLGSVLGHPRLALGSAVGAAVALLALLTPWTVERVLAPSPELAPVAEAMTVQSVEMSQPDSSVMLFTNDDKELTVIWVFGLDRT
;
A
#
# COMPACT_ATOMS: atom_id res chain seq x y z
N MET A 1 -43.44 -30.80 3.72
CA MET A 1 -43.18 -29.38 4.06
C MET A 1 -41.71 -29.07 3.87
N ILE A 2 -41.39 -28.15 2.97
CA ILE A 2 -40.01 -27.68 2.72
C ILE A 2 -39.79 -26.46 3.63
N GLY A 3 -39.10 -26.65 4.76
CA GLY A 3 -38.69 -25.57 5.64
C GLY A 3 -37.20 -25.21 5.48
N LEU A 4 -36.79 -24.05 6.00
CA LEU A 4 -35.38 -23.61 6.04
C LEU A 4 -34.45 -24.65 6.71
N GLY A 5 -34.95 -25.37 7.72
CA GLY A 5 -34.22 -26.47 8.37
C GLY A 5 -33.90 -27.61 7.40
N CYS A 6 -34.90 -28.04 6.63
CA CYS A 6 -34.71 -29.09 5.61
C CYS A 6 -33.71 -28.62 4.55
N TRP A 7 -33.90 -27.42 3.97
CA TRP A 7 -32.96 -26.88 2.98
C TRP A 7 -31.50 -26.89 3.47
N ARG A 8 -31.28 -26.46 4.72
CA ARG A 8 -29.95 -26.41 5.33
C ARG A 8 -29.36 -27.80 5.57
N VAL A 9 -30.19 -28.78 5.97
CA VAL A 9 -29.74 -30.15 6.21
C VAL A 9 -29.45 -30.88 4.90
N ARG A 10 -30.31 -30.75 3.90
CA ARG A 10 -30.13 -31.36 2.56
C ARG A 10 -28.77 -31.00 1.95
N ARG A 11 -28.37 -29.72 2.03
CA ARG A 11 -27.06 -29.25 1.56
C ARG A 11 -25.86 -29.83 2.33
N ARG A 12 -26.08 -30.48 3.47
CA ARG A 12 -25.04 -31.04 4.34
C ARG A 12 -25.06 -32.56 4.41
N LEU A 13 -26.04 -33.23 3.79
CA LEU A 13 -26.17 -34.69 3.90
C LEU A 13 -24.97 -35.44 3.30
N GLY A 14 -24.37 -34.95 2.22
CA GLY A 14 -23.14 -35.51 1.65
C GLY A 14 -21.98 -35.46 2.66
N ALA A 15 -21.61 -34.25 3.09
CA ALA A 15 -20.56 -34.06 4.10
C ALA A 15 -20.86 -34.76 5.44
N TYR A 16 -22.13 -34.91 5.82
CA TYR A 16 -22.52 -35.71 6.99
C TYR A 16 -22.20 -37.19 6.79
N ARG A 17 -22.58 -37.77 5.64
CA ARG A 17 -22.28 -39.17 5.28
C ARG A 17 -20.77 -39.43 5.26
N ASP A 18 -20.00 -38.47 4.74
CA ASP A 18 -18.54 -38.54 4.62
C ASP A 18 -17.79 -38.16 5.91
N ARG A 19 -18.52 -37.84 6.99
CA ARG A 19 -17.97 -37.43 8.30
C ARG A 19 -17.05 -36.20 8.25
N GLU A 20 -17.35 -35.27 7.35
CA GLU A 20 -16.58 -34.04 7.12
C GLU A 20 -17.15 -32.83 7.89
N LEU A 21 -18.26 -33.02 8.61
CA LEU A 21 -18.87 -31.96 9.40
C LEU A 21 -18.17 -31.77 10.75
N SER A 22 -18.02 -30.52 11.18
CA SER A 22 -17.61 -30.23 12.55
C SER A 22 -18.66 -30.77 13.55
N PRO A 23 -18.26 -31.12 14.79
CA PRO A 23 -19.15 -31.76 15.76
C PRO A 23 -20.47 -31.03 15.99
N GLY A 24 -20.44 -29.70 16.12
CA GLY A 24 -21.66 -28.89 16.29
C GLY A 24 -22.57 -28.86 15.06
N ARG A 25 -22.03 -29.03 13.84
CA ARG A 25 -22.84 -29.14 12.62
C ARG A 25 -23.43 -30.54 12.48
N GLN A 26 -22.66 -31.56 12.85
CA GLN A 26 -23.11 -32.95 12.87
C GLN A 26 -24.32 -33.13 13.80
N ALA A 27 -24.22 -32.69 15.06
CA ALA A 27 -25.32 -32.78 16.03
C ALA A 27 -26.61 -32.09 15.56
N ARG A 28 -26.50 -30.96 14.84
CA ARG A 28 -27.66 -30.26 14.25
C ARG A 28 -28.30 -31.04 13.11
N VAL A 29 -27.52 -31.74 12.30
CA VAL A 29 -28.04 -32.61 11.24
C VAL A 29 -28.75 -33.81 11.87
N GLU A 30 -28.14 -34.46 12.86
CA GLU A 30 -28.71 -35.59 13.59
C GLU A 30 -30.04 -35.24 14.27
N ALA A 31 -30.10 -34.10 14.97
CA ALA A 31 -31.32 -33.61 15.60
C ALA A 31 -32.46 -33.39 14.59
N HIS A 32 -32.15 -32.91 13.38
CA HIS A 32 -33.16 -32.75 12.33
C HIS A 32 -33.56 -34.08 11.70
N LEU A 33 -32.59 -34.98 11.48
CA LEU A 33 -32.86 -36.33 10.96
C LEU A 33 -33.75 -37.12 11.91
N ALA A 34 -33.64 -36.92 13.22
CA ALA A 34 -34.52 -37.57 14.21
C ALA A 34 -36.02 -37.27 14.00
N VAL A 35 -36.35 -36.11 13.41
CA VAL A 35 -37.74 -35.65 13.29
C VAL A 35 -38.25 -35.51 11.85
N CYS A 36 -37.37 -35.60 10.85
CA CYS A 36 -37.73 -35.34 9.45
C CYS A 36 -37.56 -36.57 8.54
N ALA A 37 -38.66 -37.26 8.26
CA ALA A 37 -38.67 -38.42 7.37
C ALA A 37 -38.19 -38.11 5.94
N GLY A 38 -38.41 -36.87 5.45
CA GLY A 38 -37.97 -36.45 4.11
C GLY A 38 -36.44 -36.37 4.01
N CYS A 39 -35.78 -35.75 4.99
CA CYS A 39 -34.31 -35.68 5.03
C CYS A 39 -33.69 -37.07 5.29
N GLN A 40 -34.33 -37.93 6.08
CA GLN A 40 -33.89 -39.33 6.22
C GLN A 40 -33.97 -40.09 4.90
N ALA A 41 -35.05 -39.91 4.13
CA ALA A 41 -35.21 -40.57 2.83
C ALA A 41 -34.15 -40.14 1.83
N GLU A 42 -33.75 -38.86 1.84
CA GLU A 42 -32.65 -38.36 1.02
C GLU A 42 -31.30 -38.92 1.45
N LEU A 43 -31.01 -38.98 2.76
CA LEU A 43 -29.79 -39.59 3.25
C LEU A 43 -29.69 -41.06 2.80
N ARG A 44 -30.76 -41.84 2.95
CA ARG A 44 -30.84 -43.22 2.41
C ARG A 44 -30.68 -43.27 0.89
N GLY A 45 -31.13 -42.24 0.16
CA GLY A 45 -30.90 -42.09 -1.27
C GLY A 45 -29.40 -41.99 -1.60
N LEU A 46 -28.67 -41.13 -0.87
CA LEU A 46 -27.23 -40.96 -1.01
C LEU A 46 -26.47 -42.23 -0.65
N GLU A 47 -26.84 -42.91 0.44
CA GLU A 47 -26.24 -44.20 0.84
C GLU A 47 -26.48 -45.27 -0.22
N ARG A 48 -27.67 -45.34 -0.82
CA ARG A 48 -27.95 -46.26 -1.92
C ARG A 48 -27.08 -45.98 -3.13
N LEU A 49 -26.91 -44.70 -3.51
CA LEU A 49 -26.04 -44.30 -4.61
C LEU A 49 -24.58 -44.71 -4.33
N ALA A 50 -24.11 -44.47 -3.11
CA ALA A 50 -22.75 -44.81 -2.67
C ALA A 50 -22.42 -46.29 -2.83
N ARG A 51 -23.39 -47.19 -2.63
CA ARG A 51 -23.19 -48.65 -2.80
C ARG A 51 -22.94 -49.09 -4.25
N TRP A 52 -23.26 -48.26 -5.23
CA TRP A 52 -22.96 -48.53 -6.64
C TRP A 52 -21.56 -48.07 -7.05
N LEU A 53 -20.89 -47.28 -6.21
CA LEU A 53 -19.51 -46.88 -6.45
C LEU A 53 -18.56 -48.03 -6.08
N PRO A 54 -17.44 -48.20 -6.82
CA PRO A 54 -16.41 -49.15 -6.46
C PRO A 54 -15.91 -48.89 -5.03
N ALA A 55 -15.75 -49.95 -4.24
CA ALA A 55 -15.22 -49.85 -2.88
C ALA A 55 -13.77 -49.35 -2.84
N SER A 56 -13.03 -49.54 -3.94
CA SER A 56 -11.66 -49.06 -4.12
C SER A 56 -11.47 -48.62 -5.58
N VAL A 57 -10.84 -47.47 -5.75
CA VAL A 57 -10.26 -47.06 -7.02
C VAL A 57 -8.83 -47.62 -7.07
N PRO A 58 -8.37 -48.20 -8.19
CA PRO A 58 -6.98 -48.65 -8.31
C PRO A 58 -6.03 -47.48 -8.06
N GLU A 59 -4.98 -47.70 -7.28
CA GLU A 59 -3.93 -46.69 -7.09
C GLU A 59 -3.25 -46.41 -8.44
N PRO A 60 -3.16 -45.14 -8.89
CA PRO A 60 -2.43 -44.81 -10.09
C PRO A 60 -0.96 -45.24 -9.99
N PRO A 61 -0.34 -45.69 -11.09
CA PRO A 61 1.09 -46.01 -11.08
C PRO A 61 1.92 -44.75 -10.80
N GLU A 62 3.10 -44.90 -10.20
CA GLU A 62 3.99 -43.79 -9.85
C GLU A 62 4.29 -42.85 -11.04
N ALA A 63 4.41 -43.41 -12.25
CA ALA A 63 4.62 -42.65 -13.48
C ALA A 63 3.50 -41.63 -13.77
N PHE A 64 2.26 -41.92 -13.38
CA PHE A 64 1.15 -40.97 -13.48
C PHE A 64 1.37 -39.76 -12.58
N TRP A 65 1.78 -39.98 -11.32
CA TRP A 65 2.01 -38.91 -10.35
C TRP A 65 3.16 -38.00 -10.78
N GLN A 66 4.24 -38.57 -11.32
CA GLN A 66 5.37 -37.80 -11.85
C GLN A 66 4.97 -36.88 -13.01
N ALA A 67 4.03 -37.31 -13.86
CA ALA A 67 3.53 -36.50 -14.96
C ALA A 67 2.47 -35.46 -14.52
N PHE A 68 1.61 -35.80 -13.56
CA PHE A 68 0.48 -34.98 -13.14
C PHE A 68 0.83 -33.89 -12.11
N TRP A 69 1.70 -34.20 -11.14
CA TRP A 69 1.99 -33.30 -10.02
C TRP A 69 2.67 -31.97 -10.38
N PRO A 70 3.57 -31.90 -11.40
CA PRO A 70 4.14 -30.63 -11.84
C PRO A 70 3.08 -29.61 -12.26
N ASP A 71 2.08 -30.03 -13.04
CA ASP A 71 1.01 -29.16 -13.52
C ASP A 71 0.13 -28.63 -12.37
N VAL A 72 -0.15 -29.48 -11.39
CA VAL A 72 -0.89 -29.08 -10.18
C VAL A 72 -0.10 -28.02 -9.41
N ARG A 73 1.21 -28.24 -9.18
CA ARG A 73 2.05 -27.25 -8.49
C ARG A 73 2.11 -25.92 -9.22
N ALA A 74 2.29 -25.94 -10.55
CA ALA A 74 2.33 -24.73 -11.35
C ALA A 74 1.05 -23.88 -11.26
N ARG A 75 -0.11 -24.50 -10.99
CA ARG A 75 -1.40 -23.80 -10.83
C ARG A 75 -1.68 -23.35 -9.40
N LEU A 76 -1.10 -24.03 -8.40
CA LEU A 76 -1.24 -23.67 -6.99
C LEU A 76 -0.25 -22.58 -6.58
N GLU A 77 0.92 -22.54 -7.21
CA GLU A 77 1.89 -21.48 -6.99
C GLU A 77 1.31 -20.16 -7.50
N PRO A 78 1.18 -19.14 -6.63
CA PRO A 78 0.72 -17.84 -7.07
C PRO A 78 1.71 -17.33 -8.12
N ALA A 79 1.19 -16.80 -9.24
CA ALA A 79 2.03 -16.13 -10.21
C ALA A 79 2.90 -15.09 -9.47
N PRO A 80 4.22 -15.01 -9.78
CA PRO A 80 5.08 -14.05 -9.14
C PRO A 80 4.44 -12.66 -9.28
N ALA A 81 4.31 -11.95 -8.16
CA ALA A 81 3.78 -10.59 -8.20
C ALA A 81 4.69 -9.78 -9.14
N PRO A 82 4.11 -9.01 -10.09
CA PRO A 82 4.91 -8.22 -11.02
C PRO A 82 5.82 -7.30 -10.22
N ALA A 83 7.07 -7.20 -10.66
CA ALA A 83 8.03 -6.35 -9.98
C ALA A 83 7.52 -4.90 -10.00
N TRP A 84 7.86 -4.12 -8.97
CA TRP A 84 7.35 -2.74 -8.84
C TRP A 84 7.67 -1.87 -10.08
N TRP A 85 8.79 -2.15 -10.77
CA TRP A 85 9.18 -1.46 -11.99
C TRP A 85 8.32 -1.84 -13.21
N GLU A 86 7.83 -3.07 -13.31
CA GLU A 86 6.95 -3.51 -14.41
C GLU A 86 5.60 -2.79 -14.36
N ARG A 87 5.10 -2.54 -13.14
CA ARG A 87 3.90 -1.72 -12.91
C ARG A 87 4.12 -0.26 -13.29
N LEU A 88 5.32 0.26 -13.02
CA LEU A 88 5.69 1.64 -13.33
C LEU A 88 5.93 1.85 -14.83
N LEU A 89 6.65 0.95 -15.50
CA LEU A 89 6.83 1.00 -16.95
C LEU A 89 5.52 0.75 -17.69
N GLY A 90 4.69 -0.21 -17.25
CA GLY A 90 3.38 -0.47 -17.86
C GLY A 90 2.41 0.70 -17.75
N SER A 91 2.47 1.47 -16.66
CA SER A 91 1.64 2.68 -16.47
C SER A 91 2.16 3.90 -17.22
N VAL A 92 3.49 4.05 -17.36
CA VAL A 92 4.10 5.18 -18.09
C VAL A 92 4.09 4.96 -19.60
N LEU A 93 4.46 3.77 -20.09
CA LEU A 93 4.48 3.43 -21.52
C LEU A 93 3.09 3.05 -22.07
N GLY A 94 2.17 2.60 -21.21
CA GLY A 94 0.80 2.26 -21.60
C GLY A 94 -0.11 3.46 -21.89
N HIS A 95 0.30 4.67 -21.49
CA HIS A 95 -0.43 5.90 -21.77
C HIS A 95 0.29 6.76 -22.81
N PRO A 96 -0.26 6.93 -24.03
CA PRO A 96 0.43 7.60 -25.14
C PRO A 96 0.73 9.08 -24.85
N ARG A 97 -0.02 9.70 -23.93
CA ARG A 97 0.20 11.09 -23.49
C ARG A 97 1.37 11.23 -22.52
N LEU A 98 1.68 10.19 -21.74
CA LEU A 98 2.78 10.20 -20.77
C LEU A 98 4.11 9.79 -21.40
N ALA A 99 4.07 8.95 -22.45
CA ALA A 99 5.25 8.58 -23.24
C ALA A 99 5.92 9.79 -23.93
N LEU A 100 5.14 10.78 -24.36
CA LEU A 100 5.67 12.05 -24.91
C LEU A 100 6.24 12.97 -23.83
N GLY A 101 5.60 13.03 -22.66
CA GLY A 101 6.05 13.84 -21.53
C GLY A 101 7.37 13.34 -20.92
N SER A 102 7.56 12.02 -20.84
CA SER A 102 8.79 11.42 -20.30
C SER A 102 10.02 11.66 -21.17
N ALA A 103 9.86 11.69 -22.50
CA ALA A 103 10.97 11.98 -23.43
C ALA A 103 11.42 13.46 -23.33
N VAL A 104 10.46 14.39 -23.25
CA VAL A 104 10.75 15.82 -23.07
C VAL A 104 11.35 16.10 -21.69
N GLY A 105 10.80 15.50 -20.63
CA GLY A 105 11.32 15.63 -19.27
C GLY A 105 12.75 15.10 -19.13
N ALA A 106 13.06 13.93 -19.70
CA ALA A 106 14.41 13.37 -19.70
C ALA A 106 15.40 14.24 -20.48
N ALA A 107 15.00 14.77 -21.64
CA ALA A 107 15.84 15.67 -22.44
C ALA A 107 16.12 17.00 -21.72
N VAL A 108 15.10 17.61 -21.09
CA VAL A 108 15.26 18.85 -20.31
C VAL A 108 16.14 18.63 -19.08
N ALA A 109 15.97 17.52 -18.37
CA ALA A 109 16.82 17.18 -17.23
C ALA A 109 18.29 16.92 -17.65
N LEU A 110 18.52 16.24 -18.78
CA LEU A 110 19.86 16.06 -19.35
C LEU A 110 20.48 17.39 -19.76
N LEU A 111 19.71 18.27 -20.42
CA LEU A 111 20.15 19.62 -20.78
C LEU A 111 20.50 20.44 -19.53
N ALA A 112 19.66 20.42 -18.49
CA ALA A 112 19.93 21.12 -17.23
C ALA A 112 21.15 20.57 -16.48
N LEU A 113 21.39 19.24 -16.51
CA LEU A 113 22.59 18.62 -15.94
C LEU A 113 23.86 18.92 -16.76
N LEU A 114 23.73 19.19 -18.07
CA LEU A 114 24.84 19.51 -18.97
C LEU A 114 25.16 21.01 -19.03
N THR A 115 24.26 21.88 -18.57
CA THR A 115 24.44 23.34 -18.55
C THR A 115 24.73 23.98 -17.17
N PRO A 116 25.37 23.37 -16.17
CA PRO A 116 25.66 24.08 -14.92
C PRO A 116 26.89 25.01 -14.99
N TRP A 117 27.41 25.41 -16.16
CA TRP A 117 28.71 26.10 -16.27
C TRP A 117 28.87 27.11 -17.43
N THR A 118 27.80 27.72 -17.95
CA THR A 118 27.95 28.77 -19.00
C THR A 118 27.57 30.18 -18.57
N VAL A 119 26.91 30.36 -17.43
CA VAL A 119 26.47 31.69 -16.95
C VAL A 119 27.59 32.45 -16.21
N GLU A 120 28.57 31.74 -15.64
CA GLU A 120 29.65 32.33 -14.84
C GLU A 120 30.69 33.11 -15.66
N ARG A 121 30.73 32.93 -16.99
CA ARG A 121 31.74 33.57 -17.87
C ARG A 121 31.34 34.92 -18.46
N VAL A 122 30.08 35.34 -18.32
CA VAL A 122 29.60 36.61 -18.93
C VAL A 122 29.58 37.78 -17.93
N LEU A 123 29.58 37.49 -16.62
CA LEU A 123 29.59 38.51 -15.57
C LEU A 123 30.72 38.28 -14.56
N ALA A 124 31.89 37.83 -15.01
CA ALA A 124 33.08 37.90 -14.18
C ALA A 124 33.49 39.39 -14.08
N PRO A 125 33.36 40.04 -12.91
CA PRO A 125 33.83 41.41 -12.77
C PRO A 125 35.35 41.41 -12.98
N SER A 126 35.86 42.40 -13.74
CA SER A 126 37.30 42.61 -13.86
C SER A 126 37.91 42.64 -12.45
N PRO A 127 38.98 41.88 -12.16
CA PRO A 127 39.49 41.70 -10.79
C PRO A 127 40.08 42.96 -10.16
N GLU A 128 40.02 44.09 -10.86
CA GLU A 128 40.59 45.35 -10.41
C GLU A 128 39.68 46.14 -9.45
N LEU A 129 38.40 45.78 -9.30
CA LEU A 129 37.43 46.53 -8.47
C LEU A 129 36.38 45.63 -7.80
N ALA A 130 36.79 44.56 -7.12
CA ALA A 130 35.89 43.79 -6.24
C ALA A 130 35.39 44.64 -5.05
N PRO A 131 34.14 44.43 -4.58
CA PRO A 131 33.32 45.44 -3.90
C PRO A 131 33.67 45.67 -2.43
N VAL A 132 33.58 46.93 -1.99
CA VAL A 132 33.39 47.28 -0.58
C VAL A 132 31.98 46.84 -0.20
N ALA A 133 31.84 45.68 0.45
CA ALA A 133 30.60 45.31 1.09
C ALA A 133 30.40 46.23 2.30
N GLU A 134 29.46 47.17 2.17
CA GLU A 134 29.06 48.10 3.22
C GLU A 134 28.45 47.31 4.38
N ALA A 135 29.05 47.46 5.56
CA ALA A 135 28.81 46.62 6.72
C ALA A 135 27.43 46.88 7.36
N MET A 136 26.67 45.81 7.62
CA MET A 136 25.52 45.84 8.52
C MET A 136 25.99 46.32 9.90
N THR A 137 25.64 47.56 10.25
CA THR A 137 26.11 48.20 11.49
C THR A 137 25.12 47.88 12.60
N VAL A 138 25.51 46.96 13.50
CA VAL A 138 24.76 46.69 14.73
C VAL A 138 25.11 47.78 15.74
N GLN A 139 24.17 48.70 16.01
CA GLN A 139 24.34 49.64 17.11
C GLN A 139 23.95 48.96 18.43
N SER A 140 24.94 48.74 19.29
CA SER A 140 24.73 48.26 20.65
C SER A 140 24.30 49.45 21.53
N VAL A 141 23.14 49.37 22.17
CA VAL A 141 22.68 50.35 23.17
C VAL A 141 22.91 49.76 24.55
N GLU A 142 23.78 50.37 25.35
CA GLU A 142 24.07 49.94 26.71
C GLU A 142 23.05 50.57 27.69
N MET A 143 22.36 49.74 28.45
CA MET A 143 21.33 50.18 29.40
C MET A 143 21.91 50.33 30.80
N SER A 144 21.49 51.35 31.54
CA SER A 144 22.03 51.66 32.88
C SER A 144 21.53 50.72 33.99
N GLN A 145 20.65 49.76 33.69
CA GLN A 145 20.18 48.73 34.63
C GLN A 145 20.43 47.33 34.04
N PRO A 146 21.06 46.41 34.80
CA PRO A 146 21.65 45.18 34.24
C PRO A 146 20.64 44.14 33.72
N ASP A 147 19.38 44.18 34.17
CA ASP A 147 18.39 43.14 33.84
C ASP A 147 17.38 43.55 32.77
N SER A 148 17.61 44.67 32.09
CA SER A 148 16.77 45.12 30.98
C SER A 148 17.51 45.03 29.65
N SER A 149 16.82 44.57 28.61
CA SER A 149 17.36 44.55 27.24
C SER A 149 16.41 45.26 26.29
N VAL A 150 16.98 46.02 25.36
CA VAL A 150 16.22 46.77 24.35
C VAL A 150 16.64 46.33 22.96
N MET A 151 15.65 46.01 22.13
CA MET A 151 15.84 45.80 20.70
C MET A 151 15.24 46.99 19.95
N LEU A 152 16.08 47.69 19.20
CA LEU A 152 15.67 48.75 18.28
C LEU A 152 15.57 48.18 16.87
N PHE A 153 14.41 48.30 16.25
CA PHE A 153 14.25 48.04 14.82
C PHE A 153 13.82 49.33 14.13
N THR A 154 14.71 49.88 13.32
CA THR A 154 14.41 51.00 12.42
C THR A 154 14.32 50.43 11.01
N ASN A 155 13.24 50.76 10.30
CA ASN A 155 13.11 50.45 8.89
C ASN A 155 13.44 51.71 8.09
N ASP A 156 14.48 51.68 7.26
CA ASP A 156 14.93 52.85 6.50
C ASP A 156 13.88 53.36 5.48
N ASP A 157 12.87 52.56 5.16
CA ASP A 157 11.90 52.85 4.09
C ASP A 157 10.54 53.40 4.60
N LYS A 158 10.31 53.40 5.91
CA LYS A 158 9.13 54.01 6.56
C LYS A 158 9.59 54.51 7.92
N GLU A 159 9.57 55.84 8.17
CA GLU A 159 10.00 56.55 9.41
C GLU A 159 9.32 56.04 10.69
N LEU A 160 9.51 54.76 11.00
CA LEU A 160 8.90 54.03 12.08
C LEU A 160 10.02 53.28 12.78
N THR A 161 10.34 53.77 13.97
CA THR A 161 11.26 53.11 14.88
C THR A 161 10.45 52.36 15.91
N VAL A 162 10.59 51.04 15.94
CA VAL A 162 9.95 50.18 16.93
C VAL A 162 10.98 49.84 18.00
N ILE A 163 10.67 50.21 19.24
CA ILE A 163 11.52 49.95 20.39
C ILE A 163 10.83 48.94 21.28
N TRP A 164 11.46 47.78 21.46
CA TRP A 164 11.00 46.76 22.40
C TRP A 164 11.87 46.80 23.65
N VAL A 165 11.25 47.01 24.81
CA VAL A 165 11.92 46.99 26.12
C VAL A 165 11.48 45.75 26.88
N PHE A 166 12.44 44.91 27.25
CA PHE A 166 12.20 43.68 28.01
C PHE A 166 12.79 43.82 29.43
N GLY A 167 12.13 43.21 30.44
CA GLY A 167 12.66 43.15 31.81
C GLY A 167 12.27 44.32 32.74
N LEU A 168 11.22 45.08 32.43
CA LEU A 168 10.70 46.08 33.38
C LEU A 168 9.87 45.37 34.45
N ASP A 169 10.39 45.28 35.68
CA ASP A 169 9.62 44.84 36.83
C ASP A 169 8.41 45.77 37.03
N ARG A 170 7.21 45.19 37.14
CA ARG A 170 5.99 45.93 37.46
C ARG A 170 6.03 46.31 38.94
N THR A 171 6.41 47.55 39.25
CA THR A 171 6.02 48.19 40.51
C THR A 171 4.62 48.76 40.41
#